data_AF-A0A946YKI3-F1
#
_entry.id   AF-A0A946YKI3-F1
#
_cell.length_a   1.000
_cell.length_b   1.000
_cell.length_c   1.000
_cell.angle_alpha   90.00
_cell.angle_beta   90.00
_cell.angle_gamma   90.00
#
_symmetry.space_group_name_H-M   'P 1'
#
loop_
_entity.id
_entity.type
_entity.pdbx_description
1 polymer ?
#
loop_
_entity_poly.entity_id
_entity_poly.type
_entity_poly.pdbx_seq_one_letter_code
_entity_poly.pdbx_strand_id
1 'polypeptide(L)'
;MQQLNPSEISEIIKQRIDSLDVSSEAQNEGTVVSVTDGIIRIHGLADAMYGEMIEFEGGLYGLALNLERDSVGAVILGDYLSITEGQSCRCTGRILEVPVGPELQGRVVDALGVPIDGKGPIEAKETDAIEKVAPGVIARQSVDQPVQIGLKAIDAMV
;
A
#
# COMPACT_ATOMS: atom_id res chain seq x y z
N MET A 1 -0.46 -10.33 31.59
CA MET A 1 0.04 -11.21 30.51
C MET A 1 -1.16 -11.99 29.99
N GLN A 2 -1.67 -11.66 28.80
CA GLN A 2 -2.75 -12.43 28.19
C GLN A 2 -2.18 -13.81 27.82
N GLN A 3 -2.79 -14.85 28.39
CA GLN A 3 -2.42 -16.24 28.17
C GLN A 3 -2.92 -16.62 26.77
N LEU A 4 -2.01 -16.63 25.78
CA LEU A 4 -2.33 -17.08 24.43
C LEU A 4 -2.66 -18.57 24.48
N ASN A 5 -3.93 -18.92 24.24
CA ASN A 5 -4.36 -20.31 24.17
C ASN A 5 -3.90 -20.93 22.83
N PRO A 6 -3.09 -22.00 22.84
CA PRO A 6 -2.64 -22.67 21.61
C PRO A 6 -3.80 -23.16 20.72
N SER A 7 -4.95 -23.43 21.33
CA SER A 7 -6.18 -23.85 20.66
C SER A 7 -6.75 -22.76 19.74
N GLU A 8 -6.78 -21.50 20.18
CA GLU A 8 -7.29 -20.38 19.39
C GLU A 8 -6.42 -20.12 18.15
N ILE A 9 -5.10 -20.18 18.30
CA ILE A 9 -4.14 -20.01 17.19
C ILE A 9 -4.33 -21.13 16.15
N SER A 10 -4.50 -22.37 16.61
CA SER A 10 -4.71 -23.51 15.73
C SER A 10 -6.03 -23.43 14.97
N GLU A 11 -7.08 -22.89 15.59
CA GLU A 11 -8.39 -22.71 14.98
C GLU A 11 -8.36 -21.60 13.92
N ILE A 12 -7.70 -20.48 14.19
CA ILE A 12 -7.50 -19.39 13.21
C ILE A 12 -6.73 -19.88 11.97
N ILE A 13 -5.67 -20.67 12.16
CA ILE A 13 -4.89 -21.23 11.04
C ILE A 13 -5.73 -22.20 10.22
N LYS A 14 -6.49 -23.09 10.87
CA LYS A 14 -7.40 -24.02 10.18
C LYS A 14 -8.45 -23.27 9.35
N GLN A 15 -9.07 -22.25 9.93
CA GLN A 15 -10.05 -21.43 9.20
C GLN A 15 -9.43 -20.77 7.96
N ARG A 16 -8.20 -20.25 8.04
CA ARG A 16 -7.50 -19.65 6.89
C ARG A 16 -7.21 -20.67 5.78
N ILE A 17 -6.86 -21.90 6.15
CA ILE A 17 -6.63 -22.99 5.19
C ILE A 17 -7.95 -23.41 4.54
N ASP A 18 -9.02 -23.56 5.33
CA ASP A 18 -10.34 -23.95 4.83
C ASP A 18 -10.93 -22.87 3.90
N SER A 19 -10.62 -21.59 4.14
CA SER A 19 -11.03 -20.46 3.29
C SER A 19 -10.14 -20.21 2.07
N LEU A 20 -9.06 -20.98 1.88
CA LEU A 20 -8.14 -20.77 0.77
C LEU A 20 -8.76 -21.32 -0.52
N ASP A 21 -9.28 -20.43 -1.36
CA ASP A 21 -9.74 -20.78 -2.69
C ASP A 21 -8.54 -20.87 -3.65
N VAL A 22 -8.26 -22.06 -4.18
CA VAL A 22 -7.14 -22.29 -5.10
C VAL A 22 -7.66 -22.18 -6.52
N SER A 23 -7.70 -20.95 -7.03
CA SER A 23 -8.04 -20.65 -8.41
C SER A 23 -6.79 -20.23 -9.20
N SER A 24 -6.81 -20.44 -10.51
CA SER A 24 -5.76 -19.97 -11.42
C SER A 24 -6.23 -18.69 -12.08
N GLU A 25 -5.61 -17.56 -11.76
CA GLU A 25 -5.85 -16.28 -12.41
C GLU A 25 -4.74 -15.96 -13.41
N ALA A 26 -5.12 -15.44 -14.58
CA ALA A 26 -4.15 -14.89 -15.51
C ALA A 26 -3.67 -13.54 -14.97
N GLN A 27 -2.38 -13.43 -14.64
CA GLN A 27 -1.75 -12.19 -14.21
C GLN A 27 -0.71 -11.74 -15.23
N ASN A 28 -0.54 -10.43 -15.37
CA ASN A 28 0.50 -9.86 -16.21
C ASN A 28 1.82 -9.85 -15.43
N GLU A 29 2.84 -10.47 -16.00
CA GLU A 29 4.14 -10.68 -15.39
C GLU A 29 5.22 -9.97 -16.22
N GLY A 30 6.20 -9.41 -15.51
CA GLY A 30 7.36 -8.76 -16.09
C GLY A 30 8.64 -9.27 -15.44
N THR A 31 9.77 -8.86 -16.01
CA THR A 31 11.09 -9.20 -15.51
C THR A 31 11.90 -7.93 -15.26
N VAL A 32 12.52 -7.85 -14.09
CA VAL A 32 13.40 -6.74 -13.74
C VAL A 32 14.67 -6.80 -14.60
N VAL A 33 14.94 -5.75 -15.37
CA VAL A 33 16.12 -5.64 -16.24
C VAL A 33 17.28 -4.99 -15.50
N SER A 34 17.00 -3.93 -14.73
CA SER A 34 18.04 -3.21 -13.98
C SER A 34 17.47 -2.61 -12.70
N VAL A 35 18.30 -2.54 -11.67
CA VAL A 35 18.00 -1.88 -10.40
C VAL A 35 19.09 -0.83 -10.14
N THR A 36 18.69 0.41 -9.87
CA THR A 36 19.64 1.51 -9.58
C THR A 36 19.02 2.46 -8.56
N ASP A 37 19.60 2.53 -7.36
CA ASP A 37 19.19 3.46 -6.28
C ASP A 37 17.67 3.52 -6.03
N GLY A 38 17.00 2.36 -6.03
CA GLY A 38 15.55 2.26 -5.81
C GLY A 38 14.68 2.51 -7.04
N ILE A 39 15.28 2.84 -8.19
CA ILE A 39 14.62 2.88 -9.50
C ILE A 39 14.85 1.56 -10.21
N ILE A 40 13.78 1.00 -10.75
CA ILE A 40 13.81 -0.26 -11.48
C ILE A 40 13.27 -0.08 -12.87
N ARG A 41 13.89 -0.80 -13.80
CA ARG A 41 13.40 -0.92 -15.17
C ARG A 41 12.93 -2.34 -15.38
N ILE A 42 11.67 -2.48 -15.76
CA ILE A 42 10.99 -3.75 -15.95
C ILE A 42 10.74 -3.92 -17.45
N HIS A 43 10.97 -5.11 -17.96
CA HIS A 43 10.53 -5.49 -19.29
C HIS A 43 9.27 -6.35 -19.20
N GLY A 44 8.30 -6.11 -20.07
CA GLY A 44 6.97 -6.72 -20.01
C GLY A 44 5.94 -5.77 -19.38
N LEU A 45 4.99 -6.32 -18.63
CA LEU A 45 3.87 -5.59 -18.02
C LEU A 45 3.10 -4.74 -19.05
N ALA A 46 2.64 -5.37 -20.14
CA ALA A 46 1.96 -4.68 -21.24
C ALA A 46 0.67 -3.96 -20.82
N ASP A 47 0.03 -4.43 -19.75
CA ASP A 47 -1.23 -3.88 -19.22
C ASP A 47 -1.01 -2.97 -18.00
N ALA A 48 0.24 -2.57 -17.70
CA ALA A 48 0.52 -1.68 -16.58
C ALA A 48 -0.12 -0.31 -16.78
N MET A 49 -0.73 0.20 -15.71
CA MET A 49 -1.28 1.54 -15.64
C MET A 49 -0.30 2.50 -14.96
N TYR A 50 -0.37 3.79 -15.32
CA TYR A 50 0.39 4.82 -14.62
C TYR A 50 -0.11 4.94 -13.17
N GLY A 51 0.81 4.96 -12.21
CA GLY A 51 0.47 5.01 -10.79
C GLY A 51 -0.02 3.68 -10.21
N GLU A 52 0.11 2.57 -10.96
CA GLU A 52 -0.21 1.23 -10.46
C GLU A 52 0.84 0.71 -9.48
N MET A 53 0.39 -0.08 -8.51
CA MET A 53 1.27 -0.88 -7.68
C MET A 53 1.74 -2.13 -8.44
N ILE A 54 3.05 -2.35 -8.41
CA ILE A 54 3.69 -3.55 -8.93
C ILE A 54 4.18 -4.36 -7.73
N GLU A 55 3.80 -5.62 -7.67
CA GLU A 55 4.25 -6.54 -6.63
C GLU A 55 5.53 -7.26 -7.07
N PHE A 56 6.50 -7.31 -6.17
CA PHE A 56 7.76 -8.02 -6.33
C PHE A 56 7.81 -9.24 -5.42
N GLU A 57 8.68 -10.18 -5.78
CA GLU A 57 9.00 -11.32 -4.93
C GLU A 57 9.47 -10.83 -3.54
N GLY A 58 8.91 -11.42 -2.49
CA GLY A 58 9.16 -11.00 -1.11
C GLY A 58 8.13 -10.02 -0.53
N GLY A 59 7.05 -9.74 -1.26
CA GLY A 59 5.94 -8.89 -0.78
C GLY A 59 6.29 -7.41 -0.74
N LEU A 60 7.26 -7.00 -1.55
CA LEU A 60 7.60 -5.59 -1.77
C LEU A 60 6.71 -5.02 -2.86
N TYR A 61 6.38 -3.74 -2.72
CA TYR A 61 5.62 -3.01 -3.71
C TYR A 61 6.49 -1.96 -4.37
N GLY A 62 6.21 -1.67 -5.64
CA GLY A 62 6.74 -0.53 -6.35
C GLY A 62 5.65 0.24 -7.07
N LEU A 63 5.95 1.47 -7.43
CA LEU A 63 5.03 2.38 -8.11
C LEU A 63 5.46 2.56 -9.57
N ALA A 64 4.57 2.25 -10.51
CA ALA A 64 4.80 2.52 -11.93
C ALA A 64 4.74 4.02 -12.22
N LEU A 65 5.86 4.62 -12.63
CA LEU A 65 5.94 6.05 -12.95
C LEU A 65 6.14 6.31 -14.44
N ASN A 66 6.90 5.48 -15.14
CA ASN A 66 7.19 5.70 -16.55
C ASN A 66 6.74 4.48 -17.36
N LEU A 67 5.86 4.68 -18.33
CA LEU A 67 5.45 3.66 -19.28
C LEU A 67 6.15 3.95 -20.62
N GLU A 68 7.32 3.36 -20.83
CA GLU A 68 8.01 3.42 -22.11
C GLU A 68 7.49 2.32 -23.05
N ARG A 69 7.87 2.37 -24.33
CA ARG A 69 7.38 1.43 -25.33
C ARG A 69 7.76 -0.03 -25.03
N ASP A 70 8.97 -0.23 -24.53
CA ASP A 70 9.56 -1.56 -24.32
C ASP A 70 9.93 -1.80 -22.85
N SER A 71 9.68 -0.83 -21.96
CA SER A 71 9.99 -0.95 -20.54
C SER A 71 9.08 -0.11 -19.65
N VAL A 72 8.88 -0.57 -18.41
CA VAL A 72 8.19 0.16 -17.35
C VAL A 72 9.22 0.59 -16.32
N GLY A 73 9.31 1.89 -16.06
CA GLY A 73 10.07 2.47 -14.96
C GLY A 73 9.21 2.51 -13.70
N ALA A 74 9.68 1.88 -12.64
CA ALA A 74 9.02 1.89 -11.35
C ALA A 74 9.98 2.29 -10.23
N VAL A 75 9.42 2.77 -9.11
CA VAL A 75 10.16 3.11 -7.89
C VAL A 75 9.76 2.14 -6.80
N ILE A 76 10.74 1.57 -6.11
CA ILE A 76 10.50 0.60 -5.03
C ILE A 76 10.04 1.36 -3.77
N LEU A 77 8.97 0.86 -3.15
CA LEU A 77 8.43 1.36 -1.89
C LEU A 77 8.88 0.42 -0.76
N GLY A 78 10.16 0.49 -0.40
CA GLY A 78 10.76 -0.38 0.62
C GLY A 78 12.26 -0.53 0.48
N ASP A 79 12.80 -1.62 1.01
CA ASP A 79 14.22 -1.97 0.83
C ASP A 79 14.45 -2.50 -0.58
N TYR A 80 15.25 -1.77 -1.36
CA TYR A 80 15.55 -2.14 -2.74
C TYR A 80 16.67 -3.19 -2.85
N LEU A 81 17.44 -3.43 -1.78
CA LEU A 81 18.61 -4.32 -1.81
C LEU A 81 18.24 -5.79 -1.97
N SER A 82 17.01 -6.17 -1.63
CA SER A 82 16.48 -7.52 -1.85
C SER A 82 16.08 -7.78 -3.30
N ILE A 83 15.98 -6.74 -4.13
CA ILE A 83 15.59 -6.88 -5.53
C ILE A 83 16.81 -7.10 -6.41
N THR A 84 16.74 -8.12 -7.26
CA THR A 84 17.82 -8.51 -8.17
C THR A 84 17.34 -8.51 -9.61
N GLU A 85 18.24 -8.23 -10.55
CA GLU A 85 17.99 -8.38 -11.98
C GLU A 85 17.53 -9.80 -12.32
N GLY A 86 16.53 -9.91 -13.19
CA GLY A 86 15.91 -11.18 -13.58
C GLY A 86 14.76 -11.64 -12.69
N GLN A 87 14.46 -10.97 -11.57
CA GLN A 87 13.30 -11.31 -10.74
C GLN A 87 11.98 -11.04 -11.46
N SER A 88 10.98 -11.84 -11.11
CA SER A 88 9.61 -11.65 -11.60
C SER A 88 8.90 -10.54 -10.82
N CYS A 89 8.03 -9.83 -11.51
CA CYS A 89 7.16 -8.82 -10.90
C CYS A 89 5.80 -8.86 -11.57
N ARG A 90 4.76 -8.47 -10.83
CA ARG A 90 3.36 -8.64 -11.26
C ARG A 90 2.58 -7.35 -11.10
N CYS A 91 1.71 -7.08 -12.06
CA CYS A 91 0.73 -6.01 -11.97
C CYS A 91 -0.39 -6.41 -11.00
N THR A 92 -0.72 -5.54 -10.03
CA THR A 92 -1.81 -5.81 -9.10
C THR A 92 -3.18 -5.36 -9.63
N GLY A 93 -3.22 -4.61 -10.75
CA GLY A 93 -4.41 -3.98 -11.31
C GLY A 93 -4.95 -2.83 -10.46
N ARG A 94 -4.20 -2.42 -9.44
CA ARG A 94 -4.63 -1.50 -8.39
C ARG A 94 -3.73 -0.26 -8.45
N ILE A 95 -4.34 0.91 -8.64
CA ILE A 95 -3.65 2.20 -8.48
C ILE A 95 -3.19 2.29 -7.02
N LEU A 96 -2.09 3.01 -6.78
CA LEU A 96 -1.55 3.24 -5.45
C LEU A 96 -2.65 3.61 -4.44
N GLU A 97 -2.89 2.67 -3.52
CA GLU A 97 -3.94 2.77 -2.52
C GLU A 97 -3.44 2.25 -1.19
N VAL A 98 -4.06 2.76 -0.12
CA VAL A 98 -3.71 2.44 1.25
C VAL A 98 -4.96 2.03 2.02
N PRO A 99 -4.84 1.15 3.02
CA PRO A 99 -5.95 0.85 3.92
C PRO A 99 -6.40 2.13 4.64
N VAL A 100 -7.71 2.30 4.76
CA VAL A 100 -8.34 3.40 5.49
C VAL A 100 -9.41 2.86 6.43
N GLY A 101 -9.67 3.59 7.51
CA GLY A 101 -10.73 3.25 8.45
C GLY A 101 -10.43 3.63 9.89
N PRO A 102 -11.45 3.55 10.78
CA PRO A 102 -11.26 3.76 12.21
C PRO A 102 -10.30 2.76 12.86
N GLU A 103 -10.06 1.61 12.23
CA GLU A 103 -9.15 0.56 12.70
C GLU A 103 -7.68 1.02 12.78
N LEU A 104 -7.33 2.09 12.06
CA LEU A 104 -5.99 2.71 12.10
C LEU A 104 -5.77 3.60 13.33
N GLN A 105 -6.83 3.98 14.05
CA GLN A 105 -6.71 4.90 15.17
C GLN A 105 -5.84 4.32 16.30
N GLY A 106 -4.80 5.06 16.70
CA GLY A 106 -3.89 4.64 17.77
C GLY A 106 -2.85 3.58 17.36
N ARG A 107 -2.78 3.25 16.06
CA ARG A 107 -1.74 2.40 15.48
C ARG A 107 -0.60 3.25 14.94
N VAL A 108 0.58 2.64 14.84
CA VAL A 108 1.70 3.21 14.07
C VAL A 108 1.87 2.37 12.81
N VAL A 109 1.73 3.01 11.66
CA VAL A 109 1.82 2.39 10.34
C VAL A 109 2.93 3.03 9.51
N ASP A 110 3.43 2.29 8.54
CA ASP A 110 4.29 2.84 7.48
C ASP A 110 3.48 3.57 6.41
N ALA A 111 4.15 4.03 5.35
CA ALA A 111 3.52 4.76 4.25
C ALA A 111 2.56 3.93 3.40
N LEU A 112 2.65 2.59 3.45
CA LEU A 112 1.76 1.66 2.76
C LEU A 112 0.61 1.19 3.66
N GLY A 113 0.56 1.63 4.92
CA GLY A 113 -0.45 1.23 5.89
C GLY A 113 -0.14 -0.09 6.62
N VAL A 114 1.08 -0.60 6.51
CA VAL A 114 1.52 -1.79 7.24
C VAL A 114 1.86 -1.41 8.69
N PRO A 115 1.34 -2.12 9.70
CA PRO A 115 1.61 -1.81 11.11
C PRO A 115 3.06 -2.08 11.50
N ILE A 116 3.72 -1.08 12.10
CA ILE A 116 5.09 -1.17 12.63
C ILE A 116 5.16 -1.12 14.17
N ASP A 117 3.99 -1.05 14.84
CA ASP A 117 3.90 -1.00 16.30
C ASP A 117 3.96 -2.36 17.01
N GLY A 118 4.04 -3.47 16.26
CA GLY A 118 4.12 -4.83 16.81
C GLY A 118 2.83 -5.34 17.48
N LYS A 119 1.70 -4.64 17.33
CA LYS A 119 0.40 -5.01 17.94
C LYS A 119 -0.43 -5.98 17.09
N GLY A 120 0.16 -6.56 16.04
CA GLY A 120 -0.52 -7.45 15.09
C GLY A 120 -1.06 -6.75 13.84
N PRO A 121 -1.73 -7.47 12.93
CA PRO A 121 -2.27 -6.90 11.69
C PRO A 121 -3.37 -5.86 11.95
N ILE A 122 -3.64 -5.03 10.94
CA ILE A 122 -4.77 -4.08 10.94
C ILE A 122 -5.81 -4.63 9.96
N GLU A 123 -6.99 -4.94 10.48
CA GLU A 123 -8.12 -5.46 9.69
C GLU A 123 -8.94 -4.29 9.13
N ALA A 124 -8.32 -3.47 8.27
CA ALA A 124 -9.02 -2.37 7.59
C ALA A 124 -9.97 -2.94 6.53
N LYS A 125 -11.21 -2.44 6.50
CA LYS A 125 -12.27 -2.95 5.60
C LYS A 125 -12.27 -2.28 4.24
N GLU A 126 -11.72 -1.08 4.17
CA GLU A 126 -11.73 -0.23 3.00
C GLU A 126 -10.31 0.20 2.66
N THR A 127 -10.08 0.45 1.38
CA THR A 127 -8.87 1.04 0.84
C THR A 127 -9.24 2.28 0.05
N ASP A 128 -8.37 3.29 0.06
CA ASP A 128 -8.58 4.53 -0.70
C ASP A 128 -7.33 4.85 -1.51
N ALA A 129 -7.53 5.43 -2.69
CA ALA A 129 -6.45 5.84 -3.57
C ALA A 129 -5.69 7.02 -2.95
N ILE A 130 -4.35 6.98 -2.99
CA ILE A 130 -3.52 8.09 -2.48
C ILE A 130 -3.70 9.33 -3.35
N GLU A 131 -3.71 9.15 -4.68
CA GLU A 131 -3.87 10.23 -5.64
C GLU A 131 -5.35 10.48 -5.94
N LYS A 132 -5.94 11.47 -5.26
CA LYS A 132 -7.31 11.91 -5.49
C LYS A 132 -7.42 13.39 -5.78
N VAL A 133 -8.34 13.74 -6.68
CA VAL A 133 -8.66 15.13 -6.96
C VAL A 133 -9.34 15.75 -5.74
N ALA A 134 -8.81 16.88 -5.28
CA ALA A 134 -9.35 17.57 -4.11
C ALA A 134 -10.78 18.12 -4.37
N PRO A 135 -11.58 18.33 -3.31
CA PRO A 135 -12.92 18.90 -3.44
C PRO A 135 -12.91 20.25 -4.18
N GLY A 136 -13.72 20.34 -5.23
CA GLY A 136 -13.91 21.56 -6.03
C GLY A 136 -14.66 22.66 -5.27
N VAL A 137 -14.69 23.88 -5.84
CA VAL A 137 -15.23 25.07 -5.16
C VAL A 137 -16.69 24.93 -4.69
N ILE A 138 -17.52 24.20 -5.43
CA ILE A 138 -18.95 23.98 -5.11
C ILE A 138 -19.11 23.02 -3.92
N ALA A 139 -18.21 22.06 -3.75
CA ALA A 139 -18.26 21.09 -2.66
C ALA A 139 -17.72 21.65 -1.33
N ARG A 140 -17.18 22.88 -1.34
CA ARG A 140 -16.62 23.53 -0.16
C ARG A 140 -17.67 24.33 0.58
N GLN A 141 -17.53 24.37 1.89
CA GLN A 141 -18.29 25.24 2.79
C GLN A 141 -17.33 26.21 3.48
N SER A 142 -17.79 27.44 3.76
CA SER A 142 -17.04 28.36 4.63
C SER A 142 -16.82 27.71 5.99
N VAL A 143 -15.59 27.74 6.47
CA VAL A 143 -15.24 27.19 7.79
C VAL A 143 -15.73 28.14 8.88
N ASP A 144 -16.69 27.70 9.68
CA ASP A 144 -17.30 28.46 10.79
C ASP A 144 -17.10 27.80 12.17
N GLN A 145 -16.51 26.60 12.21
CA GLN A 145 -16.23 25.86 13.43
C GLN A 145 -14.75 25.99 13.82
N PRO A 146 -14.43 26.46 15.05
CA PRO A 146 -13.05 26.60 15.49
C PRO A 146 -12.44 25.23 15.88
N VAL A 147 -11.17 25.01 15.52
CA VAL A 147 -10.36 23.87 16.00
C VAL A 147 -9.40 24.40 17.07
N GLN A 148 -9.52 23.89 18.29
CA GLN A 148 -8.70 24.36 19.42
C GLN A 148 -7.30 23.75 19.38
N ILE A 149 -6.27 24.59 19.29
CA ILE A 149 -4.87 24.14 19.29
C ILE A 149 -4.31 24.12 20.74
N GLY A 150 -4.81 25.01 21.61
CA GLY A 150 -4.37 25.14 23.00
C GLY A 150 -3.18 26.10 23.18
N LEU A 151 -2.85 26.86 22.14
CA LEU A 151 -1.78 27.85 22.15
C LEU A 151 -2.40 29.24 22.11
N LYS A 152 -2.41 29.93 23.27
CA LYS A 152 -3.04 31.26 23.43
C LYS A 152 -2.65 32.27 22.36
N ALA A 153 -1.37 32.25 21.93
CA ALA A 153 -0.90 33.16 20.90
C ALA A 153 -1.50 32.85 19.52
N ILE A 154 -1.78 31.59 19.22
CA ILE A 154 -2.37 31.18 17.95
C ILE A 154 -3.89 31.33 18.03
N ASP A 155 -4.54 30.68 19.01
CA ASP A 155 -6.01 30.65 19.13
C ASP A 155 -6.64 32.04 19.29
N ALA A 156 -5.88 33.04 19.74
CA ALA A 156 -6.37 34.42 19.89
C ALA A 156 -6.03 35.33 18.68
N MET A 157 -5.01 35.01 17.89
CA MET A 157 -4.51 35.91 16.84
C MET A 157 -4.71 35.40 15.41
N VAL A 158 -4.77 34.08 15.21
CA VAL A 158 -4.82 33.42 13.89
C VAL A 158 -6.12 32.62 13.78
#